data_AF-A0A3D4ZL21-F1
#
_entry.id   AF-A0A3D4ZL21-F1
#
_cell.length_a   1.000
_cell.length_b   1.000
_cell.length_c   1.000
_cell.angle_alpha   90.00
_cell.angle_beta   90.00
_cell.angle_gamma   90.00
#
_symmetry.space_group_name_H-M   'P 1'
#
loop_
_entity.id
_entity.type
_entity.pdbx_description
1 polymer ?
#
loop_
_entity_poly.entity_id
_entity_poly.type
_entity_poly.pdbx_seq_one_letter_code
_entity_poly.pdbx_strand_id
1 'polypeptide(L)'
;GDLPTPVKYDNPALRCSYKEVERAACERLANLLPCDLRGEIEPYLSGDGLDEDSRKLVKAADRLSALIKCMEEEKAGNREFVPAKASTLAALQKMDLDEVEIFLSEFLPAFSLALDELEIKKEEAAR
;
A
#
# COMPACT_ATOMS: atom_id res chain seq x y z
N GLY A 1 -8.68 7.86 -11.88
CA GLY A 1 -7.29 7.99 -11.44
C GLY A 1 -7.27 8.03 -9.92
N ASP A 2 -6.18 7.58 -9.31
CA ASP A 2 -6.00 7.65 -7.87
C ASP A 2 -5.84 9.10 -7.41
N LEU A 3 -6.38 9.42 -6.25
CA LEU A 3 -6.28 10.76 -5.67
C LEU A 3 -5.14 10.75 -4.65
N PRO A 4 -4.19 11.71 -4.70
CA PRO A 4 -3.10 11.74 -3.74
C PRO A 4 -3.64 11.71 -2.30
N THR A 5 -3.04 10.86 -1.46
CA THR A 5 -3.43 10.69 -0.05
C THR A 5 -3.71 12.02 0.66
N PRO A 6 -2.87 13.07 0.57
CA PRO A 6 -3.15 14.34 1.25
C PRO A 6 -4.46 15.01 0.81
N VAL A 7 -4.81 14.92 -0.48
CA VAL A 7 -6.04 15.51 -1.04
C VAL A 7 -7.28 14.71 -0.63
N LYS A 8 -7.16 13.38 -0.47
CA LYS A 8 -8.27 12.49 -0.06
C LYS A 8 -8.74 12.76 1.37
N TYR A 9 -7.90 13.35 2.22
CA TYR A 9 -8.20 13.60 3.64
C TYR A 9 -8.35 15.09 4.01
N ASP A 10 -8.27 16.01 3.04
CA ASP A 10 -8.35 17.46 3.29
C ASP A 10 -9.74 17.92 3.75
N ASN A 11 -10.81 17.27 3.25
CA ASN A 11 -12.19 17.61 3.62
C ASN A 11 -13.06 16.35 3.79
N PRO A 12 -13.77 16.18 4.93
CA PRO A 12 -14.69 15.06 5.15
C PRO A 12 -15.75 14.89 4.05
N ALA A 13 -16.28 16.00 3.52
CA ALA A 13 -17.25 15.96 2.43
C ALA A 13 -16.64 15.40 1.14
N LEU A 14 -15.43 15.86 0.78
CA LEU A 14 -14.70 15.32 -0.37
C LEU A 14 -14.40 13.83 -0.21
N ARG A 15 -14.03 13.40 1.01
CA ARG A 15 -13.79 11.99 1.31
C ARG A 15 -15.04 11.13 1.11
N CYS A 16 -16.21 11.59 1.58
CA CYS A 16 -17.47 10.87 1.38
C CYS A 16 -17.84 10.79 -0.09
N SER A 17 -17.83 11.91 -0.81
CA SER A 17 -18.14 11.93 -2.25
C SER A 17 -17.17 11.05 -3.05
N TYR A 18 -15.89 10.97 -2.66
CA TYR A 18 -14.94 10.10 -3.33
C TYR A 18 -15.26 8.61 -3.11
N LYS A 19 -15.64 8.22 -1.89
CA LYS A 19 -16.08 6.85 -1.62
C LYS A 19 -17.31 6.45 -2.44
N GLU A 20 -18.23 7.38 -2.66
CA GLU A 20 -19.40 7.15 -3.53
C GLU A 20 -18.95 6.91 -4.98
N VAL A 21 -17.98 7.69 -5.47
CA VAL A 21 -17.40 7.48 -6.81
C VAL A 21 -16.66 6.13 -6.89
N GLU A 22 -15.87 5.76 -5.89
CA GLU A 22 -15.20 4.45 -5.81
C GLU A 22 -16.22 3.30 -5.83
N ARG A 23 -17.30 3.41 -5.05
CA ARG A 23 -18.38 2.42 -5.00
C ARG A 23 -19.07 2.27 -6.36
N ALA A 24 -19.44 3.39 -7.00
CA ALA A 24 -20.05 3.37 -8.32
C ALA A 24 -19.12 2.77 -9.39
N ALA A 25 -17.80 2.97 -9.26
CA ALA A 25 -16.82 2.34 -10.14
C ALA A 25 -16.73 0.82 -9.92
N CYS A 26 -16.76 0.37 -8.66
CA CYS A 26 -16.78 -1.06 -8.32
C CYS A 26 -18.03 -1.75 -8.87
N GLU A 27 -19.21 -1.15 -8.72
CA GLU A 27 -20.46 -1.66 -9.28
C GLU A 27 -20.42 -1.75 -10.80
N ARG A 28 -19.85 -0.74 -11.47
CA ARG A 28 -19.64 -0.79 -12.93
C ARG A 28 -18.73 -1.95 -13.33
N LEU A 29 -17.63 -2.16 -12.61
CA LEU A 29 -16.71 -3.28 -12.86
C LEU A 29 -17.38 -4.64 -12.64
N ALA A 30 -18.13 -4.79 -11.55
CA ALA A 30 -18.87 -6.01 -11.25
C ALA A 30 -19.90 -6.33 -12.37
N ASN A 31 -20.54 -5.31 -12.93
CA ASN A 31 -21.49 -5.47 -14.04
C ASN A 31 -20.85 -5.89 -15.37
N LEU A 32 -19.53 -5.70 -15.53
CA LEU A 32 -18.79 -6.19 -16.69
C LEU A 32 -18.40 -7.66 -16.56
N LEU A 33 -18.50 -8.25 -15.37
CA LEU A 33 -18.19 -9.65 -15.16
C LEU A 33 -19.29 -10.57 -15.73
N PRO A 34 -18.90 -11.74 -16.27
CA PRO A 34 -19.81 -12.84 -16.53
C PRO A 34 -20.66 -13.20 -15.30
N CYS A 35 -21.90 -13.63 -15.52
CA CYS A 35 -22.86 -13.87 -14.44
C CYS A 35 -22.39 -14.91 -13.43
N ASP A 36 -21.65 -15.92 -13.87
CA ASP A 36 -21.06 -16.99 -13.07
C ASP A 36 -19.90 -16.53 -12.19
N LEU A 37 -19.17 -15.48 -12.58
CA LEU A 37 -18.03 -14.95 -11.82
C LEU A 37 -18.38 -13.76 -10.93
N ARG A 38 -19.49 -13.08 -11.20
CA ARG A 38 -19.84 -11.83 -10.51
C ARG A 38 -19.93 -12.00 -9.00
N GLY A 39 -20.66 -13.02 -8.54
CA GLY A 39 -20.86 -13.25 -7.10
C GLY A 39 -19.58 -13.58 -6.33
N GLU A 40 -18.58 -14.16 -7.00
CA GLU A 40 -17.30 -14.52 -6.39
C GLU A 40 -16.33 -13.34 -6.31
N ILE A 41 -16.38 -12.42 -7.27
CA ILE A 41 -15.38 -11.33 -7.40
C ILE A 41 -15.89 -10.01 -6.80
N GLU A 42 -17.18 -9.71 -6.92
CA GLU A 42 -17.78 -8.44 -6.49
C GLU A 42 -17.43 -8.05 -5.04
N PRO A 43 -17.49 -8.96 -4.04
CA PRO A 43 -17.16 -8.60 -2.65
C PRO A 43 -15.72 -8.09 -2.48
N TYR A 44 -14.79 -8.56 -3.31
CA TYR A 44 -13.38 -8.17 -3.26
C TYR A 44 -13.09 -6.88 -4.01
N LEU A 45 -13.92 -6.50 -5.00
CA LEU A 45 -13.78 -5.22 -5.70
C LEU A 45 -14.05 -4.03 -4.77
N SER A 46 -15.10 -4.11 -3.93
CA SER A 46 -15.41 -3.07 -2.94
C SER A 46 -14.61 -3.20 -1.65
N GLY A 47 -13.94 -4.34 -1.42
CA GLY A 47 -13.26 -4.66 -0.17
C GLY A 47 -14.20 -5.04 0.99
N ASP A 48 -15.51 -5.21 0.71
CA ASP A 48 -16.50 -5.63 1.71
C ASP A 48 -16.37 -7.13 2.05
N GLY A 49 -15.85 -7.93 1.12
CA GLY A 49 -15.58 -9.36 1.29
C GLY A 49 -14.31 -9.69 2.07
N LEU A 50 -13.53 -8.68 2.47
CA LEU A 50 -12.36 -8.86 3.32
C LEU A 50 -12.77 -8.85 4.78
N ASP A 51 -12.30 -9.85 5.54
CA ASP A 51 -12.33 -9.79 7.00
C ASP A 51 -11.44 -8.66 7.52
N GLU A 52 -11.59 -8.34 8.80
CA GLU A 52 -10.93 -7.17 9.39
C GLU A 52 -9.40 -7.31 9.42
N ASP A 53 -8.87 -8.52 9.62
CA ASP A 53 -7.43 -8.74 9.65
C ASP A 53 -6.85 -8.66 8.23
N SER A 54 -7.50 -9.29 7.24
CA SER A 54 -7.15 -9.11 5.83
C SER A 54 -7.17 -7.64 5.41
N ARG A 55 -8.18 -6.87 5.85
CA ARG A 55 -8.28 -5.44 5.53
C ARG A 55 -7.12 -4.64 6.14
N LYS A 56 -6.73 -4.94 7.38
CA LYS A 56 -5.56 -4.30 8.02
C LYS A 56 -4.28 -4.64 7.28
N LEU A 57 -4.06 -5.91 6.93
CA LEU A 57 -2.88 -6.36 6.20
C LEU A 57 -2.78 -5.73 4.80
N VAL A 58 -3.87 -5.71 4.03
CA VAL A 58 -3.90 -5.03 2.72
C VAL A 58 -3.58 -3.55 2.88
N LYS A 59 -4.10 -2.89 3.93
CA LYS A 59 -3.80 -1.49 4.21
C LYS A 59 -2.34 -1.26 4.63
N ALA A 60 -1.74 -2.22 5.34
CA ALA A 60 -0.32 -2.18 5.67
C ALA A 60 0.53 -2.34 4.41
N ALA A 61 0.21 -3.30 3.55
CA ALA A 61 0.89 -3.55 2.28
C ALA A 61 0.85 -2.33 1.34
N ASP A 62 -0.31 -1.68 1.22
CA ASP A 62 -0.47 -0.41 0.49
C ASP A 62 0.50 0.67 0.98
N ARG A 63 0.64 0.82 2.31
CA ARG A 63 1.57 1.79 2.91
C ARG A 63 3.04 1.39 2.77
N LEU A 64 3.35 0.10 2.90
CA LEU A 64 4.72 -0.41 2.67
C LEU A 64 5.17 -0.14 1.24
N SER A 65 4.29 -0.38 0.26
CA SER A 65 4.54 -0.06 -1.15
C SER A 65 4.81 1.43 -1.35
N ALA A 66 4.00 2.29 -0.73
CA ALA A 66 4.21 3.74 -0.76
C ALA A 66 5.55 4.15 -0.13
N LEU A 67 5.95 3.51 0.99
CA LEU A 67 7.23 3.78 1.65
C LEU A 67 8.41 3.39 0.75
N ILE A 68 8.37 2.20 0.15
CA ILE A 68 9.38 1.71 -0.80
C ILE A 68 9.50 2.68 -1.96
N LYS A 69 8.38 3.13 -2.54
CA LYS A 69 8.41 4.11 -3.63
C LYS A 69 9.09 5.42 -3.21
N CYS A 70 8.83 5.91 -1.99
CA CYS A 70 9.52 7.09 -1.48
C CYS A 70 11.03 6.88 -1.33
N MET A 71 11.47 5.68 -0.93
CA MET A 71 12.89 5.33 -0.83
C MET A 71 13.57 5.29 -2.21
N GLU A 72 12.90 4.73 -3.21
CA GLU A 72 13.40 4.70 -4.60
C GLU A 72 13.55 6.10 -5.17
N GLU A 73 12.56 6.98 -4.98
CA GLU A 73 12.60 8.37 -5.43
C GLU A 73 13.74 9.14 -4.74
N GLU A 74 13.92 8.96 -3.43
CA GLU A 74 15.02 9.58 -2.70
C GLU A 74 16.39 9.08 -3.23
N LYS A 75 16.52 7.78 -3.50
CA LYS A 75 17.72 7.17 -4.11
C LYS A 75 17.99 7.71 -5.52
N ALA A 76 16.94 8.00 -6.28
CA ALA A 76 17.04 8.66 -7.59
C ALA A 76 17.38 10.17 -7.50
N GLY A 77 17.54 10.71 -6.28
CA GLY A 77 17.88 12.11 -6.03
C GLY A 77 16.67 13.03 -5.85
N ASN A 78 15.45 12.49 -5.89
CA ASN A 78 14.22 13.27 -5.72
C ASN A 78 13.89 13.45 -4.24
N ARG A 79 14.30 14.61 -3.69
CA ARG A 79 14.12 14.93 -2.27
C ARG A 79 12.70 15.37 -1.90
N GLU A 80 11.79 15.55 -2.86
CA GLU A 80 10.39 15.90 -2.59
C GLU A 80 9.65 14.80 -1.81
N PHE A 81 10.14 13.56 -1.90
CA PHE A 81 9.55 12.39 -1.22
C PHE A 81 10.02 12.22 0.23
N VAL A 82 11.00 12.98 0.71
CA VAL A 82 11.52 12.85 2.10
C VAL A 82 10.43 13.05 3.17
N PRO A 83 9.57 14.09 3.09
CA PRO A 83 8.48 14.26 4.05
C PRO A 83 7.44 13.13 3.96
N ALA A 84 7.13 12.67 2.75
CA ALA A 84 6.19 11.57 2.53
C ALA A 84 6.73 10.25 3.11
N LYS A 85 8.01 9.95 2.92
CA LYS A 85 8.71 8.81 3.52
C LYS A 85 8.56 8.79 5.04
N ALA A 86 8.89 9.91 5.70
CA ALA A 86 8.82 10.03 7.16
C ALA A 86 7.38 9.86 7.68
N SER A 87 6.41 10.49 7.02
CA SER A 87 4.99 10.38 7.37
C SER A 87 4.47 8.94 7.21
N THR A 88 4.79 8.29 6.10
CA THR A 88 4.36 6.92 5.81
C THR A 88 4.98 5.92 6.79
N LEU A 89 6.28 6.07 7.12
CA LEU A 89 6.94 5.24 8.13
C LEU A 89 6.28 5.38 9.50
N ALA A 90 6.00 6.62 9.94
CA ALA A 90 5.31 6.86 11.20
C ALA A 90 3.87 6.30 11.20
N ALA A 91 3.19 6.33 10.05
CA ALA A 91 1.86 5.73 9.92
C ALA A 91 1.90 4.20 10.01
N LEU A 92 2.93 3.56 9.45
CA LEU A 92 3.15 2.11 9.54
C LEU A 92 3.45 1.67 10.98
N GLN A 93 4.34 2.37 11.67
CA GLN A 93 4.67 2.08 13.08
C GLN A 93 3.48 2.21 14.02
N LYS A 94 2.52 3.09 13.70
CA LYS A 94 1.27 3.24 14.47
C LYS A 94 0.23 2.15 14.21
N MET A 95 0.44 1.28 13.22
CA MET A 95 -0.49 0.18 12.94
C MET A 95 -0.43 -0.93 13.99
N ASP A 96 0.70 -1.03 14.73
CA ASP A 96 0.89 -2.00 15.82
C ASP A 96 0.63 -3.44 15.36
N LEU A 97 1.32 -3.83 14.28
CA LEU A 97 1.22 -5.16 13.64
C LEU A 97 2.61 -5.80 13.58
N ASP A 98 2.73 -7.02 14.11
CA ASP A 98 3.97 -7.79 14.13
C ASP A 98 4.52 -7.99 12.71
N GLU A 99 3.65 -8.25 11.72
CA GLU A 99 4.06 -8.45 10.33
C GLU A 99 4.70 -7.19 9.72
N VAL A 100 4.24 -6.00 10.13
CA VAL A 100 4.81 -4.73 9.69
C VAL A 100 6.19 -4.54 10.32
N GLU A 101 6.35 -4.82 11.61
CA GLU A 101 7.65 -4.71 12.28
C GLU A 101 8.70 -5.66 11.70
N ILE A 102 8.31 -6.91 11.45
CA ILE A 102 9.16 -7.89 10.76
C ILE A 102 9.53 -7.37 9.38
N PHE A 103 8.58 -6.84 8.62
CA PHE A 103 8.90 -6.33 7.28
C PHE A 103 9.85 -5.13 7.30
N LEU A 104 9.62 -4.18 8.21
CA LEU A 104 10.46 -3.00 8.36
C LEU A 104 11.89 -3.34 8.79
N SER A 105 12.06 -4.37 9.63
CA SER A 105 13.38 -4.76 10.15
C SER A 105 14.14 -5.71 9.23
N GLU A 106 13.47 -6.71 8.66
CA GLU A 106 14.12 -7.78 7.88
C GLU A 106 14.19 -7.48 6.39
N PHE A 107 13.10 -6.99 5.79
CA PHE A 107 12.99 -6.85 4.33
C PHE A 107 13.26 -5.42 3.83
N LEU A 108 12.76 -4.40 4.53
CA LEU A 108 12.86 -3.01 4.08
C LEU A 108 14.32 -2.54 3.82
N PRO A 109 15.34 -2.91 4.63
CA PRO A 109 16.71 -2.47 4.38
C PRO A 109 17.26 -2.88 3.01
N ALA A 110 16.76 -3.99 2.43
CA ALA A 110 17.18 -4.46 1.12
C ALA A 110 16.82 -3.46 0.00
N PHE A 111 15.75 -2.67 0.15
CA PHE A 111 15.32 -1.70 -0.86
C PHE A 111 16.24 -0.48 -0.97
N SER A 112 17.15 -0.28 -0.01
CA SER A 112 18.18 0.77 -0.11
C SER A 112 19.38 0.32 -0.94
N LEU A 113 19.61 -1.00 -1.07
CA LEU A 113 20.81 -1.57 -1.65
C LEU A 113 20.81 -1.50 -3.18
N ALA A 114 22.00 -1.38 -3.77
CA ALA A 114 22.23 -1.64 -5.18
C ALA A 114 22.21 -3.16 -5.46
N LEU A 115 22.13 -3.53 -6.74
CA LEU A 115 21.94 -4.93 -7.14
C LEU A 115 23.13 -5.83 -6.74
N ASP A 116 24.34 -5.29 -6.81
CA ASP A 116 25.58 -5.91 -6.36
C ASP A 116 25.61 -6.08 -4.82
N GLU A 117 25.17 -5.06 -4.07
CA GLU A 117 25.06 -5.12 -2.61
C GLU A 117 24.03 -6.17 -2.14
N LEU A 118 22.96 -6.38 -2.93
CA LEU A 118 21.95 -7.42 -2.66
C LEU A 118 22.52 -8.84 -2.79
N GLU A 119 23.31 -9.11 -3.83
CA GLU A 119 23.94 -10.43 -4.01
C GLU A 119 24.92 -10.74 -2.86
N ILE A 120 25.71 -9.76 -2.41
CA ILE A 120 26.62 -9.92 -1.27
C ILE A 120 25.84 -10.28 0.01
N LYS A 121 24.77 -9.53 0.31
CA LYS A 121 23.98 -9.75 1.51
C LYS A 121 23.25 -11.10 1.51
N LYS A 122 22.86 -11.58 0.32
CA LYS A 122 22.28 -12.91 0.12
C LYS A 122 23.28 -14.03 0.40
N GLU A 123 24.54 -13.87 0.00
CA GLU A 123 25.61 -14.83 0.31
C GLU A 123 25.94 -14.87 1.81
N GLU A 124 25.88 -13.72 2.50
CA GLU A 124 26.07 -13.63 3.95
C GLU A 124 24.94 -14.31 4.74
N ALA A 125 23.69 -14.13 4.32
CA ALA A 125 22.53 -14.76 4.97
C ALA A 125 22.46 -16.29 4.75
N ALA A 126 23.16 -16.82 3.74
CA ALA A 126 23.20 -18.25 3.42
C ALA A 126 24.32 -19.01 4.18
N ARG A 127 25.13 -18.32 5.00
CA ARG A 127 26.20 -18.87 5.83
C ARG A 127 25.77 -18.99 7.30
#